data_AF-A0A956KJ07-F1
#
_entry.id   AF-A0A956KJ07-F1
#
_cell.length_a   1.000
_cell.length_b   1.000
_cell.length_c   1.000
_cell.angle_alpha   90.00
_cell.angle_beta   90.00
_cell.angle_gamma   90.00
#
_symmetry.space_group_name_H-M   'P 1'
#
loop_
_entity.id
_entity.type
_entity.pdbx_description
1 polymer ?
#
loop_
_entity_poly.entity_id
_entity_poly.type
_entity_poly.pdbx_seq_one_letter_code
_entity_poly.pdbx_strand_id
1 'polypeptide(L)'
;YLVDDVESSRKRVAVALQHARDAIDQVELLDQLVFQETMANRYATAMTTGRRALALLDIHLPEDEATIDRALAAALLEHRERLGARPIATLIELPDMTRRDTMAAARLLSTMMSAAFSADQRLFPLLTLLQVNLTLEHGLLAESSYGFAQHGTFVGATLGDHDSAHEWGKLALALARRHHDLAQECRACNIVAGNILPWRTHVHECELLNDRGQQAGIESGQLQFVGYIQYHRQLLHLFAGVPLPRLEVELNRSLLELRSINHIYAANIVRGLQLVVADLLDERSQLARDELVTDFVTTCRSDQCFLALCVYNIYQALAWYLHGDPAAALEAITTSREFLPYALGHVAIADRNFIQSLALIATLESQPEERRSLVMATIEHNQA
;
A
#
# COMPACT_ATOMS: atom_id res chain seq x y z
N TYR A 1 16.13 -11.08 11.74
CA TYR A 1 16.31 -10.04 10.72
C TYR A 1 17.57 -10.27 9.89
N LEU A 2 18.77 -10.32 10.49
CA LEU A 2 20.03 -10.66 9.77
C LEU A 2 20.17 -12.13 9.36
N VAL A 3 19.21 -12.99 9.71
CA VAL A 3 19.22 -14.40 9.34
C VAL A 3 17.80 -14.72 8.88
N ASP A 4 17.68 -15.08 7.61
CA ASP A 4 16.46 -15.31 6.82
C ASP A 4 15.70 -16.58 7.25
N ASP A 5 15.60 -16.79 8.57
CA ASP A 5 15.03 -17.99 9.16
C ASP A 5 13.82 -17.62 10.02
N VAL A 6 12.70 -17.42 9.33
CA VAL A 6 11.38 -17.17 9.93
C VAL A 6 11.02 -18.28 10.92
N GLU A 7 11.42 -19.52 10.66
CA GLU A 7 11.13 -20.65 11.55
C GLU A 7 11.94 -20.57 12.85
N SER A 8 13.24 -20.29 12.77
CA SER A 8 14.06 -20.06 13.97
C SER A 8 13.61 -18.83 14.74
N SER A 9 13.20 -17.77 14.05
CA SER A 9 12.66 -16.59 14.72
C SER A 9 11.36 -16.92 15.46
N ARG A 10 10.44 -17.65 14.83
CA ARG A 10 9.23 -18.17 15.49
C ARG A 10 9.54 -19.03 16.70
N LYS A 11 10.53 -19.93 16.61
CA LYS A 11 10.98 -20.75 17.75
C LYS A 11 11.51 -19.89 18.90
N ARG A 12 12.33 -18.87 18.59
CA ARG A 12 12.86 -17.94 19.61
C ARG A 12 11.76 -17.13 20.27
N VAL A 13 10.80 -16.61 19.50
CA VAL A 13 9.66 -15.89 20.07
C VAL A 13 8.79 -16.83 20.92
N ALA A 14 8.55 -18.06 20.47
CA ALA A 14 7.80 -19.05 21.25
C ALA A 14 8.47 -19.35 22.61
N VAL A 15 9.79 -19.44 22.65
CA VAL A 15 10.54 -19.57 23.92
C VAL A 15 10.45 -18.28 24.75
N ALA A 16 10.63 -17.11 24.14
CA ALA A 16 10.54 -15.83 24.83
C ALA A 16 9.15 -15.58 25.46
N LEU A 17 8.08 -16.01 24.80
CA LEU A 17 6.70 -15.92 25.30
C LEU A 17 6.49 -16.72 26.60
N GLN A 18 7.23 -17.81 26.82
CA GLN A 18 7.17 -18.58 28.07
C GLN A 18 7.78 -17.82 29.26
N HIS A 19 8.57 -16.79 28.98
CA HIS A 19 9.27 -15.97 29.96
C HIS A 19 8.76 -14.52 30.01
N ALA A 20 7.69 -14.20 29.29
CA ALA A 20 7.08 -12.87 29.30
C ALA A 20 6.47 -12.57 30.68
N ARG A 21 6.70 -11.35 31.21
CA ARG A 21 6.32 -11.01 32.60
C ARG A 21 4.86 -10.59 32.72
N ASP A 22 4.32 -9.97 31.68
CA ASP A 22 2.96 -9.46 31.61
C ASP A 22 2.39 -9.54 30.17
N ALA A 23 1.14 -9.12 30.00
CA ALA A 23 0.46 -9.11 28.70
C ALA A 23 1.15 -8.17 27.68
N ILE A 24 1.75 -7.08 28.14
CA ILE A 24 2.40 -6.08 27.28
C ILE A 24 3.69 -6.67 26.69
N ASP A 25 4.50 -7.35 27.51
CA ASP A 25 5.69 -8.06 27.04
C ASP A 25 5.32 -9.12 25.98
N GLN A 26 4.19 -9.82 26.15
CA GLN A 26 3.70 -10.76 25.15
C GLN A 26 3.31 -10.05 23.86
N VAL A 27 2.61 -8.93 23.93
CA VAL A 27 2.23 -8.14 22.76
C VAL A 27 3.45 -7.67 21.98
N GLU A 28 4.47 -7.14 22.64
CA GLU A 28 5.71 -6.68 21.98
C GLU A 28 6.42 -7.82 21.23
N LEU A 29 6.45 -9.02 21.81
CA LEU A 29 7.00 -10.21 21.15
C LEU A 29 6.16 -10.66 19.95
N LEU A 30 4.83 -10.59 20.07
CA LEU A 30 3.92 -10.95 18.98
C LEU A 30 3.95 -9.92 17.84
N ASP A 31 4.10 -8.64 18.14
CA ASP A 31 4.26 -7.57 17.15
C ASP A 31 5.47 -7.83 16.23
N GLN A 32 6.59 -8.28 16.80
CA GLN A 32 7.75 -8.72 16.01
C GLN A 32 7.43 -9.90 15.08
N LEU A 33 6.57 -10.83 15.50
CA LEU A 33 6.11 -11.91 14.63
C LEU A 33 5.19 -11.40 13.52
N VAL A 34 4.27 -10.48 13.81
CA VAL A 34 3.40 -9.86 12.79
C VAL A 34 4.27 -9.23 11.70
N PHE A 35 5.29 -8.45 12.08
CA PHE A 35 6.22 -7.86 11.13
C PHE A 35 6.94 -8.91 10.27
N GLN A 36 7.49 -9.95 10.89
CA GLN A 36 8.23 -11.01 10.18
C GLN A 36 7.34 -11.82 9.24
N GLU A 37 6.12 -12.13 9.67
CA GLU A 37 5.13 -12.83 8.87
C GLU A 37 4.69 -11.99 7.67
N THR A 38 4.56 -10.68 7.86
CA THR A 38 4.30 -9.73 6.77
C THR A 38 5.45 -9.72 5.76
N MET A 39 6.70 -9.66 6.21
CA MET A 39 7.88 -9.71 5.34
C MET A 39 8.00 -11.03 4.55
N ALA A 40 7.48 -12.12 5.10
CA ALA A 40 7.45 -13.43 4.45
C ALA A 40 6.19 -13.64 3.58
N ASN A 41 5.42 -12.58 3.29
CA ASN A 41 4.13 -12.63 2.59
C ASN A 41 3.08 -13.56 3.23
N ARG A 42 3.23 -13.90 4.52
CA ARG A 42 2.29 -14.75 5.28
C ARG A 42 1.21 -13.89 5.95
N TYR A 43 0.53 -13.07 5.15
CA TYR A 43 -0.36 -12.02 5.65
C TYR A 43 -1.51 -12.55 6.51
N ALA A 44 -2.13 -13.67 6.12
CA ALA A 44 -3.20 -14.28 6.93
C ALA A 44 -2.68 -14.69 8.32
N THR A 45 -1.48 -15.26 8.40
CA THR A 45 -0.87 -15.59 9.71
C THR A 45 -0.55 -14.33 10.50
N ALA A 46 0.01 -13.29 9.87
CA ALA A 46 0.29 -12.01 10.51
C ALA A 46 -0.99 -11.41 11.12
N MET A 47 -2.12 -11.47 10.40
CA MET A 47 -3.42 -11.02 10.89
C MET A 47 -3.93 -11.84 12.07
N THR A 48 -3.83 -13.17 12.02
CA THR A 48 -4.18 -14.04 13.16
C THR A 48 -3.31 -13.74 14.39
N THR A 49 -2.00 -13.59 14.21
CA THR A 49 -1.06 -13.25 15.28
C THR A 49 -1.40 -11.89 15.91
N GLY A 50 -1.68 -10.89 15.07
CA GLY A 50 -2.04 -9.55 15.50
C GLY A 50 -3.37 -9.50 16.26
N ARG A 51 -4.39 -10.22 15.79
CA ARG A 51 -5.67 -10.39 16.52
C ARG A 51 -5.46 -10.99 17.90
N ARG A 52 -4.63 -12.05 18.00
CA ARG A 52 -4.30 -12.66 19.29
C ARG A 52 -3.60 -11.67 20.22
N ALA A 53 -2.67 -10.89 19.70
CA ALA A 53 -1.94 -9.90 20.48
C ALA A 53 -2.85 -8.76 20.96
N LEU A 54 -3.71 -8.21 20.11
CA LEU A 54 -4.68 -7.18 20.51
C LEU A 54 -5.67 -7.68 21.58
N ALA A 55 -6.08 -8.95 21.51
CA ALA A 55 -6.96 -9.54 22.51
C ALA A 55 -6.33 -9.60 23.92
N LEU A 56 -5.00 -9.66 24.03
CA LEU A 56 -4.30 -9.55 25.33
C LEU A 56 -4.42 -8.15 25.95
N LEU A 57 -4.81 -7.15 25.17
CA LEU A 57 -5.09 -5.77 25.58
C LEU A 57 -6.59 -5.46 25.56
N ASP A 58 -7.45 -6.49 25.58
CA ASP A 58 -8.90 -6.40 25.49
C ASP A 58 -9.46 -5.77 24.20
N ILE A 59 -8.63 -5.62 23.16
CA ILE A 59 -9.04 -5.12 21.84
C ILE A 59 -9.37 -6.30 20.93
N HIS A 60 -10.64 -6.43 20.57
CA HIS A 60 -11.14 -7.54 19.76
C HIS A 60 -11.51 -7.06 18.36
N LEU A 61 -10.82 -7.57 17.34
CA LEU A 61 -11.10 -7.22 15.95
C LEU A 61 -12.20 -8.13 15.36
N PRO A 62 -13.17 -7.57 14.62
CA PRO A 62 -14.21 -8.35 13.94
C PRO A 62 -13.66 -9.20 12.80
N GLU A 63 -14.31 -10.33 12.50
CA GLU A 63 -13.87 -11.30 11.47
C GLU A 63 -14.82 -11.40 10.27
N ASP A 64 -16.13 -11.26 10.47
CA ASP A 64 -17.10 -11.29 9.36
C ASP A 64 -17.35 -9.90 8.78
N GLU A 65 -17.74 -9.85 7.52
CA GLU A 65 -17.97 -8.61 6.77
C GLU A 65 -18.97 -7.67 7.47
N ALA A 66 -20.09 -8.19 7.95
CA ALA A 66 -21.13 -7.36 8.56
C ALA A 66 -20.68 -6.77 9.91
N THR A 67 -19.87 -7.49 10.69
CA THR A 67 -19.29 -6.93 11.92
C THR A 67 -18.17 -5.94 11.65
N ILE A 68 -17.35 -6.16 10.61
CA ILE A 68 -16.32 -5.20 10.16
C ILE A 68 -16.98 -3.88 9.76
N ASP A 69 -18.02 -3.91 8.94
CA ASP A 69 -18.71 -2.69 8.48
C ASP A 69 -19.32 -1.90 9.65
N ARG A 70 -19.93 -2.60 10.62
CA ARG A 70 -20.46 -1.94 11.83
C ARG A 70 -19.36 -1.33 12.69
N ALA A 71 -18.25 -2.04 12.88
CA ALA A 71 -17.12 -1.52 13.64
C ALA A 71 -16.47 -0.31 12.94
N LEU A 72 -16.35 -0.36 11.61
CA LEU A 72 -15.86 0.74 10.79
C LEU A 72 -16.74 1.98 10.92
N ALA A 73 -18.07 1.82 10.83
CA ALA A 73 -19.01 2.91 11.02
C ALA A 73 -18.91 3.53 12.42
N ALA A 74 -18.77 2.70 13.47
CA ALA A 74 -18.58 3.18 14.84
C ALA A 74 -17.26 3.94 15.00
N ALA A 75 -16.16 3.41 14.48
CA ALA A 75 -14.84 4.04 14.53
C ALA A 75 -14.80 5.38 13.75
N LEU A 76 -15.55 5.49 12.65
CA LEU A 76 -15.73 6.75 11.91
C LEU A 76 -16.49 7.79 12.72
N LEU A 77 -17.55 7.40 13.43
CA LEU A 77 -18.30 8.31 14.29
C LEU A 77 -17.41 8.81 15.44
N GLU A 78 -16.75 7.89 16.12
CA GLU A 78 -15.79 8.20 17.18
C GLU A 78 -14.68 9.14 16.68
N HIS A 79 -14.14 8.87 15.49
CA HIS A 79 -13.11 9.72 14.88
C HIS A 79 -13.61 11.16 14.69
N ARG A 80 -14.82 11.33 14.15
CA ARG A 80 -15.43 12.66 13.95
C ARG A 80 -15.67 13.38 15.28
N GLU A 81 -16.18 12.67 16.28
CA GLU A 81 -16.41 13.23 17.62
C GLU A 81 -15.12 13.66 18.30
N ARG A 82 -14.09 12.79 18.25
CA ARG A 82 -12.78 13.09 18.81
C ARG A 82 -12.15 14.25 18.07
N LEU A 83 -12.04 14.20 16.74
CA LEU A 83 -11.42 15.28 15.96
C LEU A 83 -12.14 16.61 16.19
N GLY A 84 -13.48 16.61 16.20
CA GLY A 84 -14.30 17.80 16.35
C GLY A 84 -14.04 18.80 15.23
N ALA A 85 -14.07 20.10 15.56
CA ALA A 85 -13.77 21.17 14.62
C ALA A 85 -12.27 21.55 14.57
N ARG A 86 -11.38 20.73 15.15
CA ARG A 86 -9.94 21.05 15.23
C ARG A 86 -9.31 20.94 13.84
N PRO A 87 -8.50 21.93 13.41
CA PRO A 87 -7.69 21.78 12.21
C PRO A 87 -6.69 20.64 12.37
N ILE A 88 -6.54 19.78 11.35
CA ILE A 88 -5.64 18.61 11.38
C ILE A 88 -4.22 18.99 11.83
N ALA A 89 -3.70 20.12 11.34
CA ALA A 89 -2.36 20.59 11.69
C ALA A 89 -2.14 20.79 13.21
N THR A 90 -3.19 21.15 13.97
CA THR A 90 -3.10 21.38 15.42
C THR A 90 -2.91 20.10 16.22
N LEU A 91 -3.17 18.93 15.63
CA LEU A 91 -2.97 17.64 16.30
C LEU A 91 -1.51 17.37 16.65
N ILE A 92 -0.56 18.08 16.02
CA ILE A 92 0.86 18.05 16.40
C ILE A 92 1.12 18.55 17.82
N GLU A 93 0.17 19.27 18.43
CA GLU A 93 0.27 19.83 19.78
C GLU A 93 -0.24 18.88 20.86
N LEU A 94 -0.82 17.73 20.48
CA LEU A 94 -1.24 16.73 21.45
C LEU A 94 -0.05 16.29 22.32
N PRO A 95 -0.30 16.00 23.62
CA PRO A 95 0.74 15.51 24.51
C PRO A 95 1.25 14.14 24.05
N ASP A 96 2.43 13.74 24.51
CA ASP A 96 2.94 12.40 24.24
C ASP A 96 2.13 11.35 25.02
N MET A 97 1.94 10.19 24.38
CA MET A 97 1.29 9.04 24.99
C MET A 97 2.18 8.44 26.09
N THR A 98 1.61 8.20 27.28
CA THR A 98 2.38 7.75 28.45
C THR A 98 2.01 6.34 28.94
N ARG A 99 0.85 5.84 28.54
CA ARG A 99 0.31 4.54 28.95
C ARG A 99 0.90 3.40 28.12
N ARG A 100 1.61 2.47 28.77
CA ARG A 100 2.31 1.36 28.10
C ARG A 100 1.39 0.44 27.30
N ASP A 101 0.21 0.13 27.84
CA ASP A 101 -0.81 -0.69 27.19
C ASP A 101 -1.34 -0.02 25.91
N THR A 102 -1.68 1.26 25.98
CA THR A 102 -2.14 2.03 24.81
C THR A 102 -1.05 2.17 23.76
N MET A 103 0.20 2.41 24.17
CA MET A 103 1.34 2.48 23.25
C MET A 103 1.56 1.15 22.53
N ALA A 104 1.49 0.03 23.24
CA ALA A 104 1.61 -1.30 22.66
C ALA A 104 0.49 -1.59 21.66
N ALA A 105 -0.76 -1.23 21.98
CA ALA A 105 -1.89 -1.35 21.06
C ALA A 105 -1.70 -0.51 19.79
N ALA A 106 -1.33 0.77 19.93
CA ALA A 106 -1.15 1.68 18.81
C ALA A 106 -0.01 1.24 17.88
N ARG A 107 1.10 0.72 18.44
CA ARG A 107 2.21 0.13 17.68
C ARG A 107 1.77 -1.10 16.91
N LEU A 108 1.11 -2.04 17.59
CA LEU A 108 0.65 -3.27 16.96
C LEU A 108 -0.34 -3.00 15.82
N LEU A 109 -1.30 -2.08 16.02
CA LEU A 109 -2.21 -1.66 14.95
C LEU A 109 -1.43 -1.10 13.75
N SER A 110 -0.42 -0.26 14.01
CA SER A 110 0.48 0.31 12.98
C SER A 110 1.25 -0.78 12.21
N THR A 111 1.73 -1.84 12.88
CA THR A 111 2.40 -2.97 12.22
C THR A 111 1.42 -3.80 11.38
N MET A 112 0.22 -4.07 11.90
CA MET A 112 -0.80 -4.86 11.22
C MET A 112 -1.33 -4.19 9.94
N MET A 113 -1.29 -2.86 9.84
CA MET A 113 -1.78 -2.12 8.67
C MET A 113 -1.12 -2.58 7.36
N SER A 114 0.19 -2.89 7.35
CA SER A 114 0.86 -3.35 6.13
C SER A 114 0.34 -4.72 5.67
N ALA A 115 0.12 -5.66 6.59
CA ALA A 115 -0.48 -6.95 6.26
C ALA A 115 -1.93 -6.83 5.79
N ALA A 116 -2.73 -5.99 6.46
CA ALA A 116 -4.11 -5.73 6.07
C ALA A 116 -4.18 -5.06 4.69
N PHE A 117 -3.31 -4.08 4.41
CA PHE A 117 -3.20 -3.46 3.09
C PHE A 117 -2.77 -4.45 1.99
N SER A 118 -2.14 -5.58 2.33
CA SER A 118 -1.76 -6.59 1.33
C SER A 118 -2.74 -7.75 1.21
N ALA A 119 -3.61 -8.00 2.19
CA ALA A 119 -4.46 -9.21 2.20
C ALA A 119 -5.89 -9.02 2.71
N ASP A 120 -6.20 -7.94 3.43
CA ASP A 120 -7.51 -7.69 4.06
C ASP A 120 -7.89 -6.20 3.94
N GLN A 121 -8.24 -5.79 2.72
CA GLN A 121 -8.59 -4.40 2.39
C GLN A 121 -9.78 -3.87 3.16
N ARG A 122 -10.65 -4.75 3.65
CA ARG A 122 -11.84 -4.37 4.42
C ARG A 122 -11.48 -4.00 5.85
N LEU A 123 -10.52 -4.71 6.44
CA LEU A 123 -10.06 -4.41 7.79
C LEU A 123 -9.09 -3.23 7.84
N PHE A 124 -8.34 -2.96 6.77
CA PHE A 124 -7.35 -1.88 6.71
C PHE A 124 -7.89 -0.50 7.19
N PRO A 125 -9.05 0.00 6.70
CA PRO A 125 -9.62 1.26 7.20
C PRO A 125 -9.94 1.24 8.69
N LEU A 126 -10.43 0.10 9.20
CA LEU A 126 -10.75 -0.06 10.62
C LEU A 126 -9.49 0.01 11.48
N LEU A 127 -8.42 -0.72 11.13
CA LEU A 127 -7.15 -0.66 11.87
C LEU A 127 -6.60 0.77 11.92
N THR A 128 -6.69 1.47 10.80
CA THR A 128 -6.26 2.86 10.66
C THR A 128 -7.04 3.78 11.59
N LEU A 129 -8.37 3.69 11.61
CA LEU A 129 -9.21 4.50 12.48
C LEU A 129 -9.01 4.17 13.97
N LEU A 130 -8.88 2.89 14.33
CA LEU A 130 -8.61 2.49 15.71
C LEU A 130 -7.31 3.11 16.22
N GLN A 131 -6.23 3.07 15.42
CA GLN A 131 -4.94 3.64 15.80
C GLN A 131 -5.01 5.18 15.94
N VAL A 132 -5.68 5.84 15.00
CA VAL A 132 -5.85 7.31 15.03
C VAL A 132 -6.72 7.74 16.19
N ASN A 133 -7.82 7.02 16.48
CA ASN A 133 -8.69 7.35 17.62
C ASN A 133 -7.97 7.16 18.95
N LEU A 134 -7.18 6.09 19.11
CA LEU A 134 -6.31 5.92 20.28
C LEU A 134 -5.31 7.06 20.42
N THR A 135 -4.72 7.51 19.31
CA THR A 135 -3.81 8.67 19.30
C THR A 135 -4.52 9.96 19.70
N LEU A 136 -5.72 10.21 19.18
CA LEU A 136 -6.51 11.40 19.51
C LEU A 136 -6.96 11.43 20.98
N GLU A 137 -7.15 10.26 21.58
CA GLU A 137 -7.55 10.11 22.97
C GLU A 137 -6.39 10.21 23.96
N HIS A 138 -5.29 9.51 23.67
CA HIS A 138 -4.24 9.25 24.64
C HIS A 138 -2.92 9.97 24.34
N GLY A 139 -2.85 10.70 23.23
CA GLY A 139 -1.66 11.45 22.84
C GLY A 139 -0.85 10.79 21.73
N LEU A 140 0.26 11.43 21.37
CA LEU A 140 1.11 11.07 20.24
C LEU A 140 2.18 10.06 20.64
N LEU A 141 2.49 9.17 19.71
CA LEU A 141 3.72 8.39 19.70
C LEU A 141 4.34 8.52 18.30
N ALA A 142 5.62 8.17 18.15
CA ALA A 142 6.30 8.28 16.87
C ALA A 142 5.53 7.53 15.75
N GLU A 143 4.99 6.36 16.07
CA GLU A 143 4.21 5.50 15.18
C GLU A 143 2.86 6.09 14.74
N SER A 144 2.34 7.11 15.45
CA SER A 144 1.19 7.89 15.00
C SER A 144 1.45 8.60 13.69
N SER A 145 2.72 8.88 13.35
CA SER A 145 3.09 9.44 12.06
C SER A 145 2.61 8.55 10.91
N TYR A 146 2.94 7.25 10.97
CA TYR A 146 2.51 6.30 9.96
C TYR A 146 0.99 6.11 9.97
N GLY A 147 0.37 6.08 11.15
CA GLY A 147 -1.09 6.01 11.29
C GLY A 147 -1.81 7.19 10.62
N PHE A 148 -1.33 8.42 10.81
CA PHE A 148 -1.85 9.60 10.12
C PHE A 148 -1.64 9.54 8.61
N ALA A 149 -0.50 9.06 8.13
CA ALA A 149 -0.28 8.89 6.69
C ALA A 149 -1.24 7.85 6.07
N GLN A 150 -1.43 6.71 6.75
CA GLN A 150 -2.40 5.70 6.29
C GLN A 150 -3.84 6.21 6.36
N HIS A 151 -4.18 7.00 7.38
CA HIS A 151 -5.48 7.65 7.47
C HIS A 151 -5.68 8.66 6.34
N GLY A 152 -4.65 9.42 5.97
CA GLY A 152 -4.67 10.27 4.78
C GLY A 152 -4.95 9.47 3.50
N THR A 153 -4.35 8.28 3.35
CA THR A 153 -4.65 7.39 2.21
C THR A 153 -6.11 6.96 2.22
N PHE A 154 -6.66 6.53 3.36
CA PHE A 154 -8.07 6.18 3.48
C PHE A 154 -9.00 7.35 3.13
N VAL A 155 -8.76 8.53 3.69
CA VAL A 155 -9.56 9.74 3.44
C VAL A 155 -9.51 10.14 1.95
N GLY A 156 -8.32 10.15 1.34
CA GLY A 156 -8.16 10.53 -0.06
C GLY A 156 -8.71 9.49 -1.03
N ALA A 157 -8.28 8.24 -0.90
CA ALA A 157 -8.55 7.19 -1.87
C ALA A 157 -9.93 6.54 -1.69
N THR A 158 -10.49 6.50 -0.47
CA THR A 158 -11.79 5.89 -0.20
C THR A 158 -12.91 6.93 -0.07
N LEU A 159 -12.65 8.09 0.55
CA LEU A 159 -13.66 9.13 0.74
C LEU A 159 -13.61 10.24 -0.33
N GLY A 160 -12.58 10.24 -1.19
CA GLY A 160 -12.42 11.23 -2.26
C GLY A 160 -11.95 12.61 -1.78
N ASP A 161 -11.57 12.76 -0.51
CA ASP A 161 -11.14 14.04 0.07
C ASP A 161 -9.62 14.17 0.04
N HIS A 162 -9.10 14.50 -1.15
CA HIS A 162 -7.66 14.68 -1.39
C HIS A 162 -7.06 15.87 -0.62
N ASP A 163 -7.87 16.86 -0.27
CA ASP A 163 -7.44 18.06 0.44
C ASP A 163 -7.14 17.72 1.91
N SER A 164 -8.07 17.03 2.58
CA SER A 164 -7.85 16.52 3.93
C SER A 164 -6.72 15.47 3.94
N ALA A 165 -6.66 14.58 2.94
CA ALA A 165 -5.58 13.60 2.82
C ALA A 165 -4.19 14.27 2.80
N HIS A 166 -4.05 15.37 2.06
CA HIS A 166 -2.82 16.12 1.99
C HIS A 166 -2.43 16.75 3.34
N GLU A 167 -3.39 17.29 4.10
CA GLU A 167 -3.13 17.82 5.44
C GLU A 167 -2.73 16.72 6.44
N TRP A 168 -3.36 15.54 6.37
CA TRP A 168 -2.93 14.36 7.13
C TRP A 168 -1.51 13.92 6.78
N GLY A 169 -1.15 13.96 5.50
CA GLY A 169 0.21 13.66 5.03
C GLY A 169 1.25 14.66 5.57
N LYS A 170 0.94 15.95 5.59
CA LYS A 170 1.81 16.98 6.20
C LYS A 170 1.99 16.74 7.70
N LEU A 171 0.90 16.46 8.41
CA LEU A 171 0.95 16.17 9.85
C LEU A 171 1.83 14.94 10.13
N ALA A 172 1.69 13.87 9.35
CA ALA A 172 2.52 12.67 9.47
C ALA A 172 4.02 13.01 9.33
N LEU A 173 4.40 13.69 8.23
CA LEU A 173 5.80 14.08 8.02
C LEU A 173 6.33 15.01 9.12
N ALA A 174 5.50 15.94 9.61
CA ALA A 174 5.87 16.83 10.71
C ALA A 174 6.09 16.06 12.02
N LEU A 175 5.23 15.08 12.32
CA LEU A 175 5.32 14.26 13.51
C LEU A 175 6.57 13.38 13.52
N ALA A 176 6.91 12.74 12.38
CA ALA A 176 8.15 11.96 12.26
C ALA A 176 9.39 12.82 12.58
N ARG A 177 9.42 14.05 12.06
CA ARG A 177 10.50 15.02 12.32
C ARG A 177 10.53 15.47 13.78
N ARG A 178 9.37 15.72 14.41
CA ARG A 178 9.26 16.11 15.82
C ARG A 178 9.91 15.09 16.74
N HIS A 179 9.74 13.79 16.46
CA HIS A 179 10.33 12.72 17.25
C HIS A 179 11.78 12.37 16.84
N HIS A 180 12.32 12.98 15.78
CA HIS A 180 13.61 12.62 15.20
C HIS A 180 13.74 11.12 14.89
N ASP A 181 12.64 10.49 14.48
CA ASP A 181 12.56 9.06 14.24
C ASP A 181 12.66 8.76 12.74
N LEU A 182 13.85 8.33 12.30
CA LEU A 182 14.13 8.00 10.91
C LEU A 182 13.28 6.83 10.39
N ALA A 183 12.92 5.88 11.26
CA ALA A 183 12.07 4.77 10.85
C ALA A 183 10.66 5.26 10.52
N GLN A 184 10.08 6.14 11.34
CA GLN A 184 8.77 6.72 11.06
C GLN A 184 8.81 7.75 9.93
N GLU A 185 9.95 8.42 9.73
CA GLU A 185 10.16 9.28 8.57
C GLU A 185 10.11 8.48 7.26
N CYS A 186 10.81 7.35 7.19
CA CYS A 186 10.76 6.44 6.05
C CYS A 186 9.32 5.98 5.76
N ARG A 187 8.62 5.50 6.80
CA ARG A 187 7.24 5.01 6.72
C ARG A 187 6.26 6.08 6.25
N ALA A 188 6.37 7.30 6.77
CA ALA A 188 5.53 8.42 6.37
C ALA A 188 5.83 8.88 4.94
N CYS A 189 7.12 9.00 4.57
CA CYS A 189 7.51 9.39 3.21
C CYS A 189 6.97 8.41 2.17
N ASN A 190 7.07 7.10 2.43
CA ASN A 190 6.51 6.07 1.55
C ASN A 190 5.04 6.32 1.22
N ILE A 191 4.21 6.48 2.25
CA ILE A 191 2.76 6.63 2.06
C ILE A 191 2.41 7.99 1.47
N VAL A 192 3.04 9.07 1.93
CA VAL A 192 2.75 10.40 1.43
C VAL A 192 3.17 10.54 -0.04
N ALA A 193 4.35 10.07 -0.42
CA ALA A 193 4.84 10.14 -1.80
C ALA A 193 4.11 9.18 -2.74
N GLY A 194 3.70 8.00 -2.26
CA GLY A 194 3.07 6.97 -3.09
C GLY A 194 1.55 7.15 -3.26
N ASN A 195 0.84 7.55 -2.21
CA ASN A 195 -0.63 7.43 -2.14
C ASN A 195 -1.38 8.74 -1.92
N ILE A 196 -0.70 9.83 -1.57
CA ILE A 196 -1.35 11.10 -1.21
C ILE A 196 -0.91 12.22 -2.14
N LEU A 197 0.39 12.50 -2.17
CA LEU A 197 0.97 13.64 -2.85
C LEU A 197 0.80 13.64 -4.39
N PRO A 198 0.83 12.48 -5.09
CA PRO A 198 0.63 12.43 -6.54
C PRO A 198 -0.73 12.96 -7.00
N TRP A 199 -1.74 12.93 -6.12
CA TRP A 199 -3.09 13.41 -6.41
C TRP A 199 -3.25 14.93 -6.30
N ARG A 200 -2.22 15.64 -5.84
CA ARG A 200 -2.26 17.09 -5.59
C ARG A 200 -1.11 17.87 -6.21
N THR A 201 -0.01 17.21 -6.55
CA THR A 201 1.22 17.90 -6.96
C THR A 201 1.94 17.15 -8.07
N HIS A 202 2.93 17.81 -8.66
CA HIS A 202 3.75 17.23 -9.72
C HIS A 202 4.63 16.08 -9.17
N VAL A 203 4.84 15.03 -9.97
CA VAL A 203 5.61 13.83 -9.60
C VAL A 203 7.03 14.15 -9.08
N HIS A 204 7.62 15.25 -9.52
CA HIS A 204 8.91 15.72 -9.02
C HIS A 204 8.94 15.92 -7.49
N GLU A 205 7.86 16.45 -6.90
CA GLU A 205 7.75 16.63 -5.44
C GLU A 205 7.68 15.28 -4.71
N CYS A 206 7.06 14.27 -5.32
CA CYS A 206 7.03 12.91 -4.80
C CYS A 206 8.43 12.29 -4.78
N GLU A 207 9.26 12.56 -5.80
CA GLU A 207 10.63 12.04 -5.86
C GLU A 207 11.53 12.59 -4.75
N LEU A 208 11.39 13.87 -4.40
CA LEU A 208 12.12 14.45 -3.27
C LEU A 208 11.78 13.76 -1.94
N LEU A 209 10.51 13.38 -1.75
CA LEU A 209 10.10 12.60 -0.59
C LEU A 209 10.57 11.14 -0.66
N ASN A 210 10.54 10.52 -1.84
CA ASN A 210 11.05 9.16 -2.03
C ASN A 210 12.56 9.08 -1.70
N ASP A 211 13.36 10.05 -2.16
CA ASP A 211 14.80 10.12 -1.87
C ASP A 211 15.05 10.22 -0.37
N ARG A 212 14.34 11.14 0.29
CA ARG A 212 14.43 11.34 1.73
C ARG A 212 14.00 10.09 2.51
N GLY A 213 12.86 9.51 2.16
CA GLY A 213 12.32 8.32 2.81
C GLY A 213 13.22 7.10 2.63
N GLN A 214 13.81 6.94 1.44
CA GLN A 214 14.74 5.86 1.15
C GLN A 214 16.01 6.00 1.99
N GLN A 215 16.59 7.20 2.07
CA GLN A 215 17.77 7.45 2.88
C GLN A 215 17.50 7.15 4.37
N ALA A 216 16.40 7.69 4.91
CA ALA A 216 15.99 7.44 6.28
C ALA A 216 15.79 5.93 6.55
N GLY A 217 15.19 5.21 5.59
CA GLY A 217 14.95 3.77 5.69
C GLY A 217 16.21 2.92 5.67
N ILE A 218 17.20 3.29 4.85
CA ILE A 218 18.51 2.62 4.84
C ILE A 218 19.23 2.83 6.18
N GLU A 219 19.23 4.07 6.69
CA GLU A 219 19.88 4.41 7.96
C GLU A 219 19.21 3.75 9.17
N SER A 220 17.88 3.64 9.16
CA SER A 220 17.10 3.07 10.25
C SER A 220 16.86 1.55 10.11
N GLY A 221 17.29 0.92 9.01
CA GLY A 221 17.05 -0.50 8.72
C GLY A 221 15.60 -0.87 8.35
N GLN A 222 14.77 0.09 7.91
CA GLN A 222 13.39 -0.14 7.49
C GLN A 222 13.30 -0.68 6.06
N LEU A 223 13.94 -1.83 5.78
CA LEU A 223 14.05 -2.34 4.40
C LEU A 223 12.69 -2.72 3.77
N GLN A 224 11.67 -3.02 4.58
CA GLN A 224 10.29 -3.18 4.11
C GLN A 224 9.85 -1.92 3.33
N PHE A 225 9.97 -0.76 3.97
CA PHE A 225 9.52 0.50 3.40
C PHE A 225 10.46 1.04 2.33
N VAL A 226 11.76 0.70 2.40
CA VAL A 226 12.69 0.94 1.27
C VAL A 226 12.20 0.21 0.02
N GLY A 227 11.82 -1.06 0.13
CA GLY A 227 11.28 -1.81 -1.00
C GLY A 227 9.97 -1.23 -1.53
N TYR A 228 9.11 -0.74 -0.63
CA TYR A 228 7.87 -0.08 -1.02
C TYR A 228 8.10 1.23 -1.79
N ILE A 229 8.99 2.09 -1.29
CA ILE A 229 9.40 3.32 -1.96
C ILE A 229 9.94 3.02 -3.37
N GLN A 230 10.74 1.95 -3.50
CA GLN A 230 11.30 1.59 -4.80
C GLN A 230 10.24 1.25 -5.84
N TYR A 231 9.24 0.41 -5.53
CA TYR A 231 8.21 0.10 -6.53
C TYR A 231 7.29 1.31 -6.78
N HIS A 232 6.96 2.11 -5.75
CA HIS A 232 6.14 3.31 -5.91
C HIS A 232 6.81 4.31 -6.86
N ARG A 233 8.12 4.51 -6.72
CA ARG A 233 8.91 5.32 -7.65
C ARG A 233 8.77 4.85 -9.10
N GLN A 234 8.84 3.54 -9.36
CA GLN A 234 8.71 3.01 -10.73
C GLN A 234 7.32 3.28 -11.32
N LEU A 235 6.26 3.15 -10.51
CA LEU A 235 4.90 3.49 -10.93
C LEU A 235 4.75 4.98 -11.25
N LEU A 236 5.35 5.85 -10.43
CA LEU A 236 5.34 7.29 -10.65
C LEU A 236 6.10 7.70 -11.91
N HIS A 237 7.24 7.05 -12.20
CA HIS A 237 8.02 7.32 -13.42
C HIS A 237 7.27 6.89 -14.67
N LEU A 238 6.57 5.75 -14.62
CA LEU A 238 5.72 5.30 -15.73
C LEU A 238 4.54 6.28 -15.93
N PHE A 239 3.85 6.65 -14.85
CA PHE A 239 2.77 7.65 -14.87
C PHE A 239 3.22 9.02 -15.40
N ALA A 240 4.44 9.44 -15.06
CA ALA A 240 5.03 10.69 -15.55
C ALA A 240 5.50 10.65 -17.01
N GLY A 241 5.42 9.49 -17.68
CA GLY A 241 5.87 9.33 -19.06
C GLY A 241 7.39 9.40 -19.23
N VAL A 242 8.16 8.89 -18.26
CA VAL A 242 9.62 8.75 -18.42
C VAL A 242 9.92 7.87 -19.65
N PRO A 243 10.89 8.25 -20.53
CA PRO A 243 11.19 7.47 -21.73
C PRO A 243 11.51 6.00 -21.44
N LEU A 244 10.92 5.08 -22.21
CA LEU A 244 11.02 3.63 -21.98
C LEU A 244 12.46 3.10 -21.86
N PRO A 245 13.45 3.50 -22.70
CA PRO A 245 14.82 3.01 -22.54
C PRO A 245 15.47 3.42 -21.22
N ARG A 246 15.09 4.59 -20.68
CA ARG A 246 15.55 5.02 -19.36
C ARG A 246 14.88 4.20 -18.25
N LEU A 247 13.56 4.01 -18.37
CA LEU A 247 12.80 3.23 -17.40
C LEU A 247 13.27 1.77 -17.35
N GLU A 248 13.62 1.17 -18.49
CA GLU A 248 14.17 -0.19 -18.56
C GLU A 248 15.43 -0.35 -17.70
N VAL A 249 16.38 0.59 -17.80
CA VAL A 249 17.61 0.62 -16.98
C VAL A 249 17.27 0.79 -15.50
N GLU A 250 16.34 1.69 -15.17
CA GLU A 250 15.91 1.96 -13.79
C GLU A 250 15.24 0.73 -13.15
N LEU A 251 14.34 0.06 -13.87
CA LEU A 251 13.67 -1.17 -13.46
C LEU A 251 14.66 -2.32 -13.26
N ASN A 252 15.62 -2.51 -14.17
CA ASN A 252 16.66 -3.54 -14.05
C ASN A 252 17.52 -3.35 -12.80
N ARG A 253 17.94 -2.11 -12.51
CA ARG A 253 18.66 -1.78 -11.28
C ARG A 253 17.80 -2.04 -10.04
N SER A 254 16.57 -1.52 -10.00
CA SER A 254 15.68 -1.69 -8.85
C SER A 254 15.40 -3.16 -8.57
N LEU A 255 15.17 -4.00 -9.59
CA LEU A 255 14.94 -5.42 -9.38
C LEU A 255 16.15 -6.13 -8.72
N LEU A 256 17.37 -5.77 -9.10
CA LEU A 256 18.59 -6.31 -8.49
C LEU A 256 18.70 -5.89 -7.01
N GLU A 257 18.45 -4.61 -6.72
CA GLU A 257 18.46 -4.08 -5.35
C GLU A 257 17.41 -4.77 -4.47
N LEU A 258 16.16 -4.88 -4.95
CA LEU A 258 15.06 -5.53 -4.24
C LEU A 258 15.35 -7.00 -3.94
N ARG A 259 15.97 -7.71 -4.89
CA ARG A 259 16.42 -9.10 -4.68
C ARG A 259 17.53 -9.18 -3.63
N SER A 260 18.45 -8.22 -3.59
CA SER A 260 19.54 -8.21 -2.61
C SER A 260 19.07 -8.02 -1.17
N ILE A 261 17.90 -7.40 -0.97
CA ILE A 261 17.24 -7.23 0.34
C ILE A 261 16.10 -8.23 0.56
N ASN A 262 15.99 -9.28 -0.27
CA ASN A 262 14.95 -10.32 -0.23
C ASN A 262 13.52 -9.76 -0.22
N HIS A 263 13.27 -8.64 -0.88
CA HIS A 263 11.97 -7.98 -0.88
C HIS A 263 11.08 -8.49 -2.03
N ILE A 264 10.58 -9.72 -1.89
CA ILE A 264 9.82 -10.47 -2.92
C ILE A 264 8.63 -9.67 -3.46
N TYR A 265 7.84 -9.05 -2.58
CA TYR A 265 6.63 -8.32 -2.97
C TYR A 265 6.90 -7.19 -3.97
N ALA A 266 7.78 -6.25 -3.62
CA ALA A 266 8.21 -5.18 -4.50
C ALA A 266 8.92 -5.69 -5.77
N ALA A 267 9.75 -6.73 -5.65
CA ALA A 267 10.46 -7.32 -6.78
C ALA A 267 9.47 -7.84 -7.84
N ASN A 268 8.37 -8.48 -7.42
CA ASN A 268 7.32 -8.93 -8.32
C ASN A 268 6.61 -7.77 -9.02
N ILE A 269 6.33 -6.65 -8.33
CA ILE A 269 5.74 -5.46 -8.95
C ILE A 269 6.68 -4.89 -10.03
N VAL A 270 7.95 -4.68 -9.70
CA VAL A 270 8.97 -4.20 -10.65
C VAL A 270 9.14 -5.16 -11.83
N ARG A 271 9.07 -6.48 -11.58
CA ARG A 271 9.13 -7.48 -12.64
C ARG A 271 7.94 -7.39 -13.60
N GLY A 272 6.73 -7.16 -13.10
CA GLY A 272 5.55 -6.92 -13.95
C GLY A 272 5.75 -5.71 -14.87
N LEU A 273 6.27 -4.61 -14.34
CA LEU A 273 6.59 -3.41 -15.13
C LEU A 273 7.67 -3.68 -16.18
N GLN A 274 8.71 -4.46 -15.86
CA GLN A 274 9.72 -4.86 -16.85
C GLN A 274 9.14 -5.61 -18.04
N LEU A 275 8.18 -6.51 -17.80
CA LEU A 275 7.55 -7.28 -18.88
C LEU A 275 6.79 -6.34 -19.82
N VAL A 276 6.06 -5.36 -19.29
CA VAL A 276 5.35 -4.37 -20.10
C VAL A 276 6.31 -3.45 -20.86
N VAL A 277 7.37 -2.96 -20.22
CA VAL A 277 8.36 -2.09 -20.87
C VAL A 277 9.08 -2.83 -22.00
N ALA A 278 9.47 -4.09 -21.79
CA ALA A 278 10.08 -4.91 -22.83
C ALA A 278 9.12 -5.20 -24.00
N ASP A 279 7.82 -5.34 -23.74
CA ASP A 279 6.79 -5.48 -24.77
C ASP A 279 6.70 -4.22 -25.64
N LEU A 280 6.65 -3.04 -25.01
CA LEU A 280 6.58 -1.74 -25.69
C LEU A 280 7.86 -1.37 -26.47
N LEU A 281 9.00 -1.94 -26.10
CA LEU A 281 10.27 -1.78 -26.81
C LEU A 281 10.46 -2.82 -27.95
N ASP A 282 9.52 -3.75 -28.12
CA ASP A 282 9.54 -4.84 -29.11
C ASP A 282 10.82 -5.70 -29.06
N GLU A 283 11.33 -5.97 -27.84
CA GLU A 283 12.64 -6.61 -27.66
C GLU A 283 12.61 -8.14 -27.80
N ARG A 284 11.43 -8.77 -27.94
CA ARG A 284 11.26 -10.24 -27.83
C ARG A 284 10.18 -10.80 -28.75
N SER A 285 10.35 -12.06 -29.16
CA SER A 285 9.32 -12.80 -29.87
C SER A 285 8.11 -13.09 -28.97
N GLN A 286 6.92 -13.20 -29.58
CA GLN A 286 5.66 -13.44 -28.85
C GLN A 286 5.71 -14.67 -27.93
N LEU A 287 6.24 -15.79 -28.42
CA LEU A 287 6.31 -17.04 -27.64
C LEU A 287 7.15 -16.88 -26.36
N ALA A 288 8.30 -16.19 -26.45
CA ALA A 288 9.15 -15.94 -25.29
C ALA A 288 8.49 -14.98 -24.30
N ARG A 289 7.65 -14.05 -24.77
CA ARG A 289 6.84 -13.19 -23.89
C ARG A 289 5.80 -14.02 -23.13
N ASP A 290 5.03 -14.86 -23.83
CA ASP A 290 3.93 -15.63 -23.25
C ASP A 290 4.43 -16.59 -22.13
N GLU A 291 5.58 -17.23 -22.31
CA GLU A 291 6.19 -18.09 -21.29
C GLU A 291 6.59 -17.30 -20.03
N LEU A 292 7.20 -16.11 -20.20
CA LEU A 292 7.62 -15.27 -19.09
C LEU A 292 6.44 -14.67 -18.32
N VAL A 293 5.37 -14.31 -19.04
CA VAL A 293 4.13 -13.82 -18.42
C VAL A 293 3.46 -14.95 -17.64
N THR A 294 3.43 -16.17 -18.17
CA THR A 294 2.86 -17.34 -17.48
C THR A 294 3.60 -17.64 -16.18
N ASP A 295 4.93 -17.63 -16.20
CA ASP A 295 5.78 -17.77 -15.01
C ASP A 295 5.49 -16.65 -14.00
N PHE A 296 5.53 -15.38 -14.45
CA PHE A 296 5.23 -14.21 -13.61
C PHE A 296 3.87 -14.29 -12.91
N VAL A 297 2.81 -14.65 -13.64
CA VAL A 297 1.46 -14.78 -13.07
C VAL A 297 1.41 -15.90 -12.04
N THR A 298 2.04 -17.04 -12.33
CA THR A 298 2.11 -18.19 -11.42
C THR A 298 2.86 -17.82 -10.13
N THR A 299 4.02 -17.19 -10.24
CA THR A 299 4.81 -16.70 -9.11
C THR A 299 4.02 -15.69 -8.27
N CYS A 300 3.40 -14.68 -8.89
CA CYS A 300 2.65 -13.67 -8.15
C CYS A 300 1.44 -14.25 -7.41
N ARG A 301 0.75 -15.24 -7.98
CA ARG A 301 -0.35 -15.93 -7.27
C ARG A 301 0.17 -16.76 -6.09
N SER A 302 1.28 -17.48 -6.26
CA SER A 302 1.92 -18.25 -5.19
C SER A 302 2.38 -17.34 -4.05
N ASP A 303 2.99 -16.21 -4.38
CA ASP A 303 3.54 -15.24 -3.42
C ASP A 303 2.49 -14.25 -2.88
N GLN A 304 1.22 -14.38 -3.30
CA GLN A 304 0.11 -13.48 -2.94
C GLN A 304 0.39 -12.00 -3.28
N CYS A 305 1.13 -11.75 -4.36
CA CYS A 305 1.51 -10.41 -4.84
C CYS A 305 0.46 -9.84 -5.80
N PHE A 306 -0.77 -9.66 -5.32
CA PHE A 306 -1.91 -9.27 -6.17
C PHE A 306 -1.81 -7.85 -6.75
N LEU A 307 -1.11 -6.93 -6.08
CA LEU A 307 -0.82 -5.61 -6.64
C LEU A 307 0.02 -5.70 -7.93
N ALA A 308 0.99 -6.62 -7.98
CA ALA A 308 1.81 -6.84 -9.18
C ALA A 308 0.94 -7.29 -10.37
N LEU A 309 -0.04 -8.17 -10.13
CA LEU A 309 -1.01 -8.59 -11.14
C LEU A 309 -1.93 -7.45 -11.56
N CYS A 310 -2.39 -6.63 -10.62
CA CYS A 310 -3.22 -5.46 -10.92
C CYS A 310 -2.49 -4.50 -11.86
N VAL A 311 -1.30 -4.04 -11.44
CA VAL A 311 -0.45 -3.11 -12.17
C VAL A 311 -0.05 -3.66 -13.52
N TYR A 312 0.37 -4.92 -13.59
CA TYR A 312 0.72 -5.57 -14.85
C TYR A 312 -0.45 -5.52 -15.84
N ASN A 313 -1.66 -5.91 -15.43
CA ASN A 313 -2.82 -5.89 -16.31
C ASN A 313 -3.22 -4.48 -16.75
N ILE A 314 -3.07 -3.47 -15.88
CA ILE A 314 -3.33 -2.07 -16.22
C ILE A 314 -2.37 -1.61 -17.33
N TYR A 315 -1.07 -1.81 -17.15
CA TYR A 315 -0.09 -1.33 -18.13
C TYR A 315 0.04 -2.24 -19.36
N GLN A 316 -0.28 -3.53 -19.26
CA GLN A 316 -0.45 -4.38 -20.43
C GLN A 316 -1.62 -3.93 -21.30
N ALA A 317 -2.70 -3.40 -20.69
CA ALA A 317 -3.79 -2.80 -21.46
C ALA A 317 -3.32 -1.56 -22.25
N LEU A 318 -2.42 -0.76 -21.68
CA LEU A 318 -1.78 0.36 -22.41
C LEU A 318 -1.00 -0.17 -23.62
N ALA A 319 -0.19 -1.22 -23.44
CA ALA A 319 0.57 -1.82 -24.53
C ALA A 319 -0.35 -2.35 -25.66
N TRP A 320 -1.41 -3.09 -25.31
CA TRP A 320 -2.40 -3.55 -26.29
C TRP A 320 -3.04 -2.41 -27.06
N TYR A 321 -3.44 -1.34 -26.37
CA TYR A 321 -4.02 -0.17 -27.01
C TYR A 321 -3.04 0.50 -27.97
N LEU A 322 -1.78 0.67 -27.58
CA LEU A 322 -0.73 1.27 -28.43
C LEU A 322 -0.37 0.39 -29.63
N HIS A 323 -0.47 -0.93 -29.50
CA HIS A 323 -0.32 -1.88 -30.61
C HIS A 323 -1.56 -1.96 -31.52
N GLY A 324 -2.61 -1.18 -31.25
CA GLY A 324 -3.81 -1.10 -32.08
C GLY A 324 -4.87 -2.16 -31.78
N ASP A 325 -4.80 -2.83 -30.63
CA ASP A 325 -5.79 -3.81 -30.18
C ASP A 325 -6.58 -3.30 -28.95
N PRO A 326 -7.61 -2.46 -29.16
CA PRO A 326 -8.42 -1.95 -28.05
C PRO A 326 -9.30 -3.03 -27.41
N ALA A 327 -9.57 -4.15 -28.09
CA ALA A 327 -10.34 -5.25 -27.51
C ALA A 327 -9.52 -5.99 -26.44
N ALA A 328 -8.27 -6.35 -26.77
CA ALA A 328 -7.33 -6.94 -25.81
C ALA A 328 -7.03 -5.98 -24.63
N ALA A 329 -6.97 -4.67 -24.90
CA ALA A 329 -6.85 -3.67 -23.83
C ALA A 329 -8.03 -3.74 -22.84
N LEU A 330 -9.27 -3.84 -23.31
CA LEU A 330 -10.45 -3.96 -22.45
C LEU A 330 -10.48 -5.28 -21.67
N GLU A 331 -10.01 -6.38 -22.26
CA GLU A 331 -9.87 -7.66 -21.56
C GLU A 331 -8.86 -7.59 -20.41
N ALA A 332 -7.71 -6.96 -20.63
CA ALA A 332 -6.71 -6.73 -19.61
C ALA A 332 -7.23 -5.81 -18.48
N ILE A 333 -7.92 -4.71 -18.83
CA ILE A 333 -8.59 -3.84 -17.85
C ILE A 333 -9.65 -4.61 -17.05
N THR A 334 -10.38 -5.51 -17.70
CA THR A 334 -11.38 -6.35 -17.01
C THR A 334 -10.70 -7.31 -16.04
N THR A 335 -9.61 -7.94 -16.45
CA THR A 335 -8.79 -8.81 -15.58
C THR A 335 -8.22 -8.05 -14.38
N SER A 336 -7.76 -6.80 -14.57
CA SER A 336 -7.25 -5.97 -13.48
C SER A 336 -8.25 -5.74 -12.34
N ARG A 337 -9.57 -5.83 -12.63
CA ARG A 337 -10.65 -5.58 -11.67
C ARG A 337 -10.63 -6.56 -10.49
N GLU A 338 -10.22 -7.81 -10.71
CA GLU A 338 -10.05 -8.82 -9.63
C GLU A 338 -9.11 -8.30 -8.54
N PHE A 339 -8.09 -7.52 -8.93
CA PHE A 339 -7.00 -7.09 -8.06
C PHE A 339 -7.05 -5.59 -7.72
N LEU A 340 -8.03 -4.85 -8.23
CA LEU A 340 -8.15 -3.41 -8.00
C LEU A 340 -8.17 -3.01 -6.51
N PRO A 341 -8.75 -3.79 -5.57
CA PRO A 341 -8.69 -3.45 -4.14
C PRO A 341 -7.27 -3.32 -3.58
N TYR A 342 -6.26 -3.96 -4.19
CA TYR A 342 -4.86 -3.89 -3.74
C TYR A 342 -4.12 -2.63 -4.23
N ALA A 343 -4.70 -1.88 -5.17
CA ALA A 343 -4.09 -0.68 -5.76
C ALA A 343 -4.56 0.61 -5.08
N LEU A 344 -5.21 0.54 -3.90
CA LEU A 344 -5.78 1.69 -3.22
C LEU A 344 -4.75 2.84 -3.09
N GLY A 345 -5.14 4.05 -3.52
CA GLY A 345 -4.30 5.25 -3.49
C GLY A 345 -3.21 5.33 -4.55
N HIS A 346 -2.96 4.28 -5.34
CA HIS A 346 -1.91 4.29 -6.36
C HIS A 346 -2.34 5.04 -7.62
N VAL A 347 -1.41 5.78 -8.23
CA VAL A 347 -1.62 6.50 -9.51
C VAL A 347 -2.02 5.59 -10.67
N ALA A 348 -1.69 4.30 -10.60
CA ALA A 348 -2.12 3.31 -11.59
C ALA A 348 -3.65 3.22 -11.76
N ILE A 349 -4.43 3.64 -10.75
CA ILE A 349 -5.90 3.74 -10.87
C ILE A 349 -6.28 4.82 -11.90
N ALA A 350 -5.57 5.96 -11.92
CA ALA A 350 -5.81 7.01 -12.90
C ALA A 350 -5.48 6.53 -14.32
N ASP A 351 -4.34 5.83 -14.49
CA ASP A 351 -3.97 5.22 -15.77
C ASP A 351 -5.00 4.20 -16.23
N ARG A 352 -5.48 3.34 -15.32
CA ARG A 352 -6.54 2.38 -15.62
C ARG A 352 -7.79 3.06 -16.17
N ASN A 353 -8.27 4.11 -15.52
CA ASN A 353 -9.46 4.85 -15.93
C ASN A 353 -9.25 5.52 -17.30
N PHE A 354 -8.08 6.10 -17.52
CA PHE A 354 -7.69 6.71 -18.79
C PHE A 354 -7.64 5.69 -19.94
N ILE A 355 -6.92 4.58 -19.76
CA ILE A 355 -6.78 3.50 -20.75
C ILE A 355 -8.14 2.87 -21.05
N GLN A 356 -8.95 2.61 -20.02
CA GLN A 356 -10.30 2.08 -20.19
C GLN A 356 -11.15 3.01 -21.07
N SER A 357 -11.12 4.32 -20.80
CA SER A 357 -11.88 5.29 -21.60
C SER A 357 -11.42 5.32 -23.06
N LEU A 358 -10.11 5.31 -23.32
CA LEU A 358 -9.56 5.28 -24.68
C LEU A 358 -9.98 4.03 -25.45
N ALA A 359 -9.86 2.85 -24.83
CA ALA A 359 -10.21 1.59 -25.47
C ALA A 359 -11.74 1.44 -25.70
N LEU A 360 -12.54 1.97 -24.77
CA LEU A 360 -14.00 2.04 -24.92
C LEU A 360 -14.41 2.96 -26.09
N ILE A 361 -13.79 4.13 -26.22
CA ILE A 361 -14.03 5.04 -27.34
C ILE A 361 -13.64 4.38 -28.68
N ALA A 362 -12.47 3.74 -28.73
CA ALA A 362 -11.99 3.09 -29.95
C ALA A 362 -12.89 1.94 -30.42
N THR A 363 -13.66 1.32 -29.53
CA THR A 363 -14.58 0.23 -29.86
C THR A 363 -16.04 0.68 -29.97
N LEU A 364 -16.37 1.94 -29.66
CA LEU A 364 -17.74 2.42 -29.48
C LEU A 364 -18.65 2.18 -30.69
N GLU A 365 -18.14 2.43 -31.91
CA GLU A 365 -18.91 2.25 -33.15
C GLU A 365 -19.27 0.77 -33.39
N SER A 366 -18.39 -0.15 -33.00
CA SER A 366 -18.58 -1.59 -33.11
C SER A 366 -19.47 -2.20 -32.03
N GLN A 367 -19.77 -1.46 -30.95
CA GLN A 367 -20.64 -1.95 -29.87
C GLN A 367 -22.12 -1.94 -30.28
N PRO A 368 -22.92 -2.92 -29.83
CA PRO A 368 -24.37 -2.91 -29.96
C PRO A 368 -24.97 -1.62 -29.38
N GLU A 369 -26.03 -1.12 -29.99
CA GLU A 369 -26.65 0.15 -29.61
C GLU A 369 -27.09 0.17 -28.14
N GLU A 370 -27.55 -0.98 -27.61
CA GLU A 370 -27.95 -1.12 -26.21
C GLU A 370 -26.78 -1.00 -25.22
N ARG A 371 -25.54 -1.24 -25.67
CA ARG A 371 -24.33 -1.13 -24.83
C ARG A 371 -23.68 0.25 -24.89
N ARG A 372 -23.95 1.06 -25.93
CA ARG A 372 -23.33 2.37 -26.10
C ARG A 372 -23.60 3.31 -24.92
N SER A 373 -24.82 3.32 -24.40
CA SER A 373 -25.18 4.13 -23.23
C SER A 373 -24.38 3.74 -21.97
N LEU A 374 -24.18 2.43 -21.74
CA LEU A 374 -23.37 1.95 -20.62
C LEU A 374 -21.88 2.29 -20.79
N VAL A 375 -21.38 2.21 -22.02
CA VAL A 375 -20.00 2.61 -22.36
C VAL A 375 -19.79 4.09 -22.08
N MET A 376 -20.69 4.95 -22.55
CA MET A 376 -20.62 6.40 -22.29
C MET A 376 -20.68 6.72 -20.80
N ALA A 377 -21.59 6.09 -20.05
CA ALA A 377 -21.67 6.27 -18.60
C ALA A 377 -20.38 5.84 -17.88
N THR A 378 -19.70 4.80 -18.37
CA THR A 378 -18.41 4.36 -17.82
C THR A 378 -17.31 5.38 -18.10
N ILE A 379 -17.27 5.94 -19.31
CA ILE A 379 -16.30 6.98 -19.69
C ILE A 379 -16.49 8.23 -18.83
N GLU A 380 -17.75 8.67 -18.65
CA GLU A 380 -18.10 9.81 -17.78
C GLU A 380 -17.70 9.57 -16.34
N HIS A 381 -17.98 8.37 -15.80
CA HIS A 381 -17.56 8.00 -14.46
C HIS A 381 -16.04 8.06 -14.27
N ASN A 382 -15.28 7.67 -15.30
CA ASN A 382 -13.81 7.72 -15.27
C ASN A 382 -13.24 9.15 -15.31
N GLN A 383 -14.05 10.19 -15.54
CA GLN A 383 -13.61 11.60 -15.52
C GLN A 383 -13.92 12.31 -14.19
N ALA A 384 -14.71 11.69 -13.32
CA ALA A 384 -15.07 12.20 -11.99
C ALA A 384 -14.03 11.78 -10.96
#